data_AF-A0A7Y5FW35-F1
#
_entry.id   AF-A0A7Y5FW35-F1
#
_cell.length_a   1.000
_cell.length_b   1.000
_cell.length_c   1.000
_cell.angle_alpha   90.00
_cell.angle_beta   90.00
_cell.angle_gamma   90.00
#
_symmetry.space_group_name_H-M   'P 1'
#
loop_
_entity.id
_entity.type
_entity.pdbx_description
1 polymer ?
#
loop_
_entity_poly.entity_id
_entity_poly.type
_entity_poly.pdbx_seq_one_letter_code
_entity_poly.pdbx_strand_id
1 'polypeptide(L)' 'MSLKEILQKIVEGGESILLSDSEKDWEANELLSGLSERALKTRAYLQSGLYIAEISEAGYLGRVMYKVKQKA' A
#
# COMPACT_ATOMS: atom_id res chain seq x y z
N MET A 1 -3.51 -7.23 8.19
CA MET A 1 -3.86 -5.81 8.18
C MET A 1 -4.58 -5.50 6.89
N SER A 2 -5.38 -4.45 6.89
CA SER A 2 -6.00 -3.86 5.72
C SER A 2 -5.02 -2.92 5.01
N LEU A 3 -5.28 -2.62 3.74
CA LEU A 3 -4.54 -1.60 2.99
C LEU A 3 -4.58 -0.25 3.72
N LYS A 4 -5.74 0.12 4.30
CA LYS A 4 -5.87 1.35 5.09
C LYS A 4 -4.85 1.44 6.22
N GLU A 5 -4.74 0.39 7.04
CA GLU A 5 -3.81 0.36 8.17
C GLU A 5 -2.35 0.46 7.71
N ILE A 6 -2.01 -0.14 6.56
CA ILE A 6 -0.68 -0.02 5.97
C ILE A 6 -0.39 1.43 5.56
N LEU A 7 -1.30 2.05 4.81
CA LEU A 7 -1.13 3.43 4.35
C LEU A 7 -1.03 4.40 5.52
N GLN A 8 -1.86 4.24 6.55
CA GLN A 8 -1.80 5.05 7.76
C GLN A 8 -0.45 4.91 8.46
N LYS A 9 0.08 3.69 8.62
CA LYS A 9 1.40 3.48 9.21
C LYS A 9 2.53 4.15 8.44
N ILE A 10 2.48 4.12 7.11
CA ILE A 10 3.49 4.80 6.28
C ILE A 10 3.43 6.31 6.50
N VAL A 11 2.22 6.88 6.54
CA VAL A 11 2.02 8.32 6.79
C VAL A 11 2.48 8.72 8.19
N GLU A 12 2.09 7.96 9.21
CA GLU A 12 2.45 8.21 10.62
C GLU A 12 3.94 7.99 10.90
N GLY A 13 4.56 7.01 10.21
CA GLY A 13 5.98 6.73 10.31
C GLY A 13 6.87 7.79 9.66
N GLY A 14 6.30 8.70 8.85
CA GLY A 14 7.04 9.73 8.13
C GLY A 14 8.03 9.16 7.11
N GLU A 15 7.78 7.94 6.62
CA GLU A 15 8.65 7.29 5.64
C GLU A 15 8.65 8.10 4.33
N SER A 16 9.83 8.47 3.85
CA SER A 16 10.00 9.19 2.57
C SER A 16 9.93 8.22 1.38
N ILE A 17 8.82 7.50 1.27
CA ILE A 17 8.59 6.50 0.22
C ILE A 17 7.41 6.88 -0.68
N LEU A 18 7.46 6.42 -1.91
CA LEU A 18 6.37 6.45 -2.89
C LEU A 18 5.84 5.04 -3.12
N LEU A 19 4.55 4.95 -3.39
CA LEU A 19 3.85 3.72 -3.74
C LEU A 19 3.56 3.74 -5.24
N SER A 20 4.15 2.82 -5.97
CA SER A 20 4.13 2.77 -7.43
C SER A 20 3.19 1.67 -7.92
N ASP A 21 2.19 2.02 -8.72
CA ASP A 21 1.38 1.05 -9.45
C ASP A 21 1.87 0.90 -10.91
N SER A 22 1.03 0.38 -11.80
CA SER A 22 1.36 0.23 -13.22
C SER A 22 1.35 1.54 -14.01
N GLU A 23 0.74 2.60 -13.49
CA GLU A 23 0.53 3.86 -14.19
C GLU A 23 1.45 4.95 -13.65
N LYS A 24 1.56 5.08 -12.32
CA LYS A 24 2.33 6.16 -11.70
C LYS A 24 2.71 5.87 -10.25
N ASP A 25 3.41 6.84 -9.69
CA ASP A 25 3.83 6.88 -8.29
C ASP A 25 2.86 7.73 -7.48
N TRP A 26 2.64 7.35 -6.23
CA TRP A 26 1.66 7.96 -5.34
C TRP A 26 2.25 8.19 -3.95
N GLU A 27 1.83 9.28 -3.32
CA GLU A 27 1.97 9.45 -1.89
C GLU A 27 0.99 8.54 -1.14
N ALA A 28 1.40 8.02 0.03
CA ALA A 28 0.51 7.20 0.86
C ALA A 28 -0.76 7.97 1.31
N ASN A 29 -0.63 9.29 1.54
CA ASN A 29 -1.75 10.19 1.83
C ASN A 29 -2.74 10.26 0.65
N GLU A 30 -2.23 10.43 -0.57
CA GLU A 30 -3.08 10.53 -1.76
C GLU A 30 -3.90 9.26 -1.95
N LEU A 31 -3.30 8.08 -1.76
CA LEU A 31 -4.02 6.81 -1.80
C LEU A 31 -5.05 6.69 -0.66
N LEU A 32 -4.69 7.11 0.55
CA LEU A 32 -5.59 7.04 1.71
C LEU A 32 -6.85 7.90 1.50
N SER A 33 -6.70 9.05 0.84
CA SER A 33 -7.78 10.01 0.58
C SER A 33 -8.54 9.74 -0.72
N GLY A 34 -7.88 9.15 -1.72
CA GLY A 34 -8.43 8.95 -3.07
C GLY A 34 -9.05 7.57 -3.31
N LEU A 35 -8.67 6.55 -2.54
CA LEU A 35 -9.21 5.20 -2.71
C LEU A 35 -10.61 5.07 -2.09
N SER A 36 -11.44 4.25 -2.74
CA SER A 36 -12.75 3.88 -2.18
C SER A 36 -12.60 3.10 -0.87
N GLU A 37 -13.61 3.18 0.01
CA GLU A 37 -13.65 2.42 1.26
C GLU A 37 -13.50 0.91 1.03
N ARG A 38 -14.03 0.39 -0.08
CA ARG A 38 -13.90 -1.02 -0.46
C ARG A 38 -12.44 -1.38 -0.70
N ALA A 39 -11.70 -0.56 -1.43
CA ALA A 39 -10.28 -0.80 -1.71
C ALA A 39 -9.43 -0.68 -0.43
N LEU A 40 -9.75 0.28 0.43
CA LEU A 40 -9.07 0.48 1.72
C LEU A 40 -9.26 -0.70 2.69
N LYS A 41 -10.39 -1.41 2.62
CA LYS A 41 -10.67 -2.61 3.42
C LYS A 41 -9.98 -3.89 2.92
N THR A 42 -9.35 -3.86 1.74
CA THR A 42 -8.63 -5.02 1.19
C THR A 42 -7.57 -5.51 2.16
N ARG A 43 -7.54 -6.82 2.46
CA ARG A 43 -6.46 -7.42 3.26
C ARG A 43 -5.17 -7.35 2.46
N ALA A 44 -4.13 -6.83 3.07
CA ALA A 44 -2.85 -6.63 2.41
C ALA A 44 -1.69 -6.88 3.37
N TYR A 45 -0.52 -7.11 2.78
CA TYR A 45 0.75 -7.27 3.44
C TYR A 45 1.74 -6.26 2.88
N LEU A 46 2.40 -5.52 3.76
CA LEU A 46 3.54 -4.68 3.42
C LEU A 46 4.81 -5.49 3.66
N GLN A 47 5.58 -5.70 2.60
CA GLN A 47 6.98 -6.11 2.69
C GLN A 47 7.85 -4.85 2.61
N SER A 48 8.46 -4.48 3.73
CA SER A 48 9.24 -3.24 3.86
C SER A 48 10.32 -3.11 2.78
N GLY A 49 10.39 -1.95 2.14
CA GLY A 49 11.33 -1.65 1.06
C GLY A 49 11.08 -2.37 -0.26
N LEU A 50 10.01 -3.17 -0.38
CA LEU A 50 9.71 -3.97 -1.56
C LEU A 50 8.34 -3.66 -2.16
N TYR A 51 7.25 -4.05 -1.48
CA TYR A 51 5.90 -3.92 -2.04
C TYR A 51 4.78 -4.05 -1.01
N ILE A 52 3.58 -3.64 -1.42
CA ILE A 52 2.30 -3.99 -0.80
C ILE A 52 1.58 -4.98 -1.73
N ALA A 53 1.20 -6.14 -1.20
CA ALA A 53 0.44 -7.15 -1.93
C ALA A 53 -0.88 -7.47 -1.23
N GLU A 54 -1.92 -7.81 -2.00
CA GLU A 54 -3.16 -8.31 -1.44
C GLU A 54 -2.96 -9.69 -0.78
N ILE A 55 -3.78 -10.00 0.22
CA ILE A 55 -3.83 -11.32 0.84
C ILE A 55 -5.16 -11.95 0.42
N SER A 56 -5.10 -13.13 -0.19
CA SER A 56 -6.29 -13.89 -0.57
C SER A 56 -7.08 -14.37 0.64
N GLU A 57 -8.32 -14.81 0.43
CA GLU A 57 -9.14 -15.37 1.53
C GLU A 57 -8.49 -16.58 2.20
N ALA A 58 -7.73 -17.37 1.42
CA ALA A 58 -6.96 -18.51 1.92
C ALA A 58 -5.64 -18.13 2.62
N GLY A 59 -5.31 -16.83 2.71
CA GLY A 59 -4.15 -16.33 3.46
C GLY A 59 -2.85 -16.25 2.68
N TYR A 60 -2.86 -16.47 1.36
CA TYR A 60 -1.68 -16.39 0.51
C TYR A 60 -1.47 -14.98 -0.03
N LEU A 61 -0.21 -14.63 -0.32
CA LEU A 61 0.11 -13.40 -1.06
C LEU A 61 -0.43 -13.51 -2.49
N GLY A 62 -1.25 -12.54 -2.86
CA GLY A 62 -1.83 -12.41 -4.19
C GLY A 62 -1.10 -11.37 -5.03
N ARG A 63 -1.86 -10.58 -5.78
CA ARG A 63 -1.35 -9.50 -6.62
C ARG A 63 -0.58 -8.45 -5.81
N VAL A 64 0.58 -8.06 -6.33
CA VAL A 64 1.28 -6.84 -5.90
C VAL A 64 0.44 -5.62 -6.31
N MET A 65 -0.04 -4.88 -5.31
CA MET A 65 -0.84 -3.68 -5.50
C MET A 65 0.06 -2.48 -5.79
N TYR A 66 1.12 -2.33 -4.99
CA TYR A 66 2.06 -1.21 -5.08
C TYR A 66 3.48 -1.68 -4.83
N LYS A 67 4.45 -1.19 -5.61
CA LYS A 67 5.88 -1.32 -5.30
C LYS A 67 6.32 -0.14 -4.44
N VAL A 68 7.20 -0.38 -3.48
CA VAL A 68 7.79 0.67 -2.65
C VAL A 68 8.99 1.26 -3.38
N LYS A 69 9.04 2.58 -3.49
CA LYS A 69 10.19 3.32 -4.00
C LYS A 69 10.64 4.35 -2.96
N GLN A 70 11.94 4.51 -2.78
CA GLN A 70 12.47 5.61 -1.97
C GLN A 70 12.33 6.93 -2.75
N LYS A 71 11.96 8.02 -2.06
CA LYS A 71 12.10 9.35 -2.63
C LYS A 71 13.58 9.72 -2.59
N ALA A 72 14.10 10.13 -3.75
CA ALA A 72 15.47 10.64 -3.88
C ALA A 72 15.62 12.00 -3.20
#